data_AF-A0AAD9L1X1-F1
#
_entry.id   AF-A0AAD9L1X1-F1
#
_cell.length_a   1.000
_cell.length_b   1.000
_cell.length_c   1.000
_cell.angle_alpha   90.00
_cell.angle_beta   90.00
_cell.angle_gamma   90.00
#
_symmetry.space_group_name_H-M   'P 1'
#
loop_
_entity.id
_entity.type
_entity.pdbx_description
1 polymer ?
#
loop_
_entity_poly.entity_id
_entity_poly.type
_entity_poly.pdbx_seq_one_letter_code
_entity_poly.pdbx_strand_id
1 'polypeptide(L)'
;MLTMGGDFWYEAAHINFKNMDKLIQYVNNRQVKGSKVNVLYSTPSCYLYALNKANHTYTTKTDDFFPYAIRGHTFLTGYFTSRPALKGYIRQCNNFLQVCKQLDVLADLEAKHGSKQKLALFKKAMGVAQHHDAVSGTEQEHVARDYAKRLATGAAAAQEVVNSAYGKILPRPGVKSTAPVQHFCNLLNVSTCEFTESNKNFTVTVFNPIGRPVTWWVTIPVTQPAYSVLGPEATTVAAQVVPLSPQTRAIPAFNGSKATGELVFQVQLPPLGLKTFFVEASMKFNTWREETSEINVGDSQRDVIIKNQYLSVTVDGSTGLLKSVTNLKSSVTACVQQSLMYYKAFKGGNTSDKTQASGAYVFRPNGSDPVVIGDSIKVQVIKGSRVQEIRQVFSDWASQVIRLYADERHIEIEWTVGPIPVRDGIGKEVISRFTSNLSSQSDFYTDANGRQILKRTRDYRPTWTLNQTEEVAGNYYPVNSRIFIRVSSVKGWKATTTLSTVGSSLG
;
A
#
# COMPACT_ATOMS: atom_id res chain seq x y z
N MET A 1 17.56 -33.09 9.37
CA MET A 1 18.04 -32.15 10.40
C MET A 1 17.11 -32.22 11.59
N LEU A 2 17.60 -32.23 12.83
CA LEU A 2 16.79 -32.07 14.03
C LEU A 2 16.96 -30.65 14.56
N THR A 3 15.89 -29.86 14.60
CA THR A 3 15.89 -28.49 15.12
C THR A 3 15.61 -28.51 16.62
N MET A 4 16.66 -28.58 17.44
CA MET A 4 16.56 -28.62 18.89
C MET A 4 16.32 -27.21 19.45
N GLY A 5 15.11 -26.67 19.29
CA GLY A 5 14.79 -25.28 19.55
C GLY A 5 13.30 -25.00 19.71
N GLY A 6 12.98 -23.79 20.14
CA GLY A 6 11.64 -23.23 20.26
C GLY A 6 11.71 -21.71 20.48
N ASP A 7 10.55 -21.05 20.53
CA ASP A 7 10.48 -19.61 20.76
C ASP A 7 11.15 -19.25 22.10
N PHE A 8 12.11 -18.31 22.04
CA PHE A 8 12.89 -17.84 23.20
C PHE A 8 13.58 -18.96 24.01
N TRP A 9 13.85 -20.11 23.39
CA TRP A 9 14.63 -21.16 24.05
C TRP A 9 16.08 -20.75 24.29
N TYR A 10 16.75 -21.50 25.17
CA TYR A 10 18.17 -21.37 25.56
C TYR A 10 18.53 -20.23 26.53
N GLU A 11 17.56 -19.57 27.19
CA GLU A 11 17.88 -18.68 28.33
C GLU A 11 18.69 -19.41 29.43
N ALA A 12 18.32 -20.66 29.72
CA ALA A 12 19.07 -21.59 30.56
C ALA A 12 19.74 -22.70 29.71
N ALA A 13 20.61 -22.30 28.78
CA ALA A 13 21.22 -23.18 27.78
C ALA A 13 21.84 -24.48 28.34
N HIS A 14 22.45 -24.44 29.53
CA HIS A 14 23.12 -25.58 30.16
C HIS A 14 22.22 -26.81 30.34
N ILE A 15 20.91 -26.62 30.56
CA ILE A 15 19.95 -27.73 30.71
C ILE A 15 19.80 -28.49 29.39
N ASN A 16 19.69 -27.76 28.28
CA ASN A 16 19.55 -28.33 26.95
C ASN A 16 20.84 -29.06 26.54
N PHE A 17 22.00 -28.40 26.69
CA PHE A 17 23.29 -29.00 26.35
C PHE A 17 23.60 -30.24 27.18
N LYS A 18 23.38 -30.22 28.50
CA LYS A 18 23.59 -31.40 29.37
C LYS A 18 22.79 -32.63 28.91
N ASN A 19 21.55 -32.44 28.46
CA ASN A 19 20.71 -33.54 27.98
C ASN A 19 21.10 -33.98 26.57
N MET A 20 21.45 -33.04 25.69
CA MET A 20 21.95 -33.36 24.34
C MET A 20 23.30 -34.10 24.38
N ASP A 21 24.22 -33.73 25.27
CA ASP A 21 25.50 -34.43 25.46
C ASP A 21 25.28 -35.90 25.83
N LYS A 22 24.39 -36.14 26.81
CA LYS A 22 23.98 -37.50 27.19
C LYS A 22 23.35 -38.24 26.02
N LEU A 23 22.44 -37.61 25.28
CA LEU A 23 21.79 -38.21 24.13
C LEU A 23 22.82 -38.63 23.07
N ILE A 24 23.74 -37.72 22.70
CA ILE A 24 24.82 -37.98 21.76
C ILE A 24 25.67 -39.16 22.23
N GLN A 25 26.14 -39.13 23.48
CA GLN A 25 26.96 -40.18 24.05
C GLN A 25 26.25 -41.55 24.01
N TYR A 26 25.04 -41.63 24.56
CA TYR A 26 24.34 -42.92 24.67
C TYR A 26 23.82 -43.45 23.33
N VAL A 27 23.42 -42.58 22.38
CA VAL A 27 23.01 -43.02 21.04
C VAL A 27 24.21 -43.53 20.25
N ASN A 28 25.32 -42.80 20.26
CA ASN A 28 26.52 -43.21 19.51
C ASN A 28 27.16 -44.48 20.10
N ASN A 29 27.15 -44.65 21.43
CA ASN A 29 27.64 -45.88 22.07
C ASN A 29 26.87 -47.14 21.64
N ARG A 30 25.62 -47.02 21.18
CA ARG A 30 24.85 -48.17 20.65
C ARG A 30 25.38 -48.66 19.30
N GLN A 31 26.28 -47.94 18.63
CA GLN A 31 26.95 -48.42 17.42
C GLN A 31 27.78 -49.68 17.69
N VAL A 32 28.34 -49.81 18.90
CA VAL A 32 29.03 -51.05 19.35
C VAL A 32 28.10 -52.27 19.33
N LYS A 33 26.78 -52.05 19.52
CA LYS A 33 25.74 -53.09 19.44
C LYS A 33 25.07 -53.15 18.06
N GLY A 34 25.68 -52.57 17.03
CA GLY A 34 25.19 -52.63 15.64
C GLY A 34 24.25 -51.50 15.21
N SER A 35 24.01 -50.48 16.03
CA SER A 35 23.26 -49.29 15.58
C SER A 35 23.97 -48.59 14.42
N LYS A 36 23.23 -48.19 13.39
CA LYS A 36 23.76 -47.39 12.25
C LYS A 36 23.56 -45.88 12.43
N VAL A 37 23.00 -45.45 13.57
CA VAL A 37 22.71 -44.05 13.84
C VAL A 37 23.93 -43.38 14.47
N ASN A 38 24.27 -42.19 13.97
CA ASN A 38 25.25 -41.28 14.56
C ASN A 38 24.59 -39.91 14.77
N VAL A 39 24.70 -39.37 15.97
CA VAL A 39 24.17 -38.05 16.33
C VAL A 39 25.33 -37.14 16.74
N LEU A 40 25.26 -35.87 16.33
CA LEU A 40 26.26 -34.85 16.66
C LEU A 40 25.59 -33.48 16.76
N TYR A 41 26.23 -32.56 17.49
CA TYR A 41 25.94 -31.13 17.31
C TYR A 41 26.31 -30.71 15.90
N SER A 42 25.49 -29.84 15.33
CA SER A 42 25.68 -29.38 13.95
C SER A 42 25.02 -28.02 13.76
N THR A 43 25.22 -27.46 12.58
CA THR A 43 24.58 -26.23 12.13
C THR A 43 23.79 -26.51 10.85
N PRO A 44 22.86 -25.64 10.44
CA PRO A 44 22.19 -25.77 9.14
C PRO A 44 23.17 -25.84 7.96
N SER A 45 24.30 -25.11 8.02
CA SER A 45 25.33 -25.16 6.98
C SER A 45 26.04 -26.52 6.90
N CYS A 46 26.41 -27.10 8.05
CA CYS A 46 27.00 -28.45 8.09
C CYS A 46 26.03 -29.52 7.58
N TYR A 47 24.74 -29.40 7.91
CA TYR A 47 23.70 -30.30 7.39
C TYR A 47 23.58 -30.20 5.85
N LEU A 48 23.49 -29.00 5.30
CA LEU A 48 23.41 -28.79 3.84
C LEU A 48 24.68 -29.27 3.12
N TYR A 49 25.86 -29.08 3.73
CA TYR A 49 27.11 -29.61 3.21
C TYR A 49 27.11 -31.14 3.12
N ALA A 50 26.65 -31.82 4.17
CA ALA A 50 26.55 -33.27 4.18
C ALA A 50 25.54 -33.78 3.14
N LEU A 51 24.39 -33.12 2.99
CA LEU A 51 23.41 -33.44 1.94
C LEU A 51 23.99 -33.28 0.54
N ASN A 52 24.70 -32.18 0.27
CA ASN A 52 25.32 -31.95 -1.02
C ASN A 52 26.38 -33.03 -1.34
N LYS A 53 27.20 -33.41 -0.35
CA LYS A 53 28.16 -34.51 -0.48
C LYS A 53 27.54 -35.88 -0.75
N ALA A 54 26.33 -36.11 -0.24
CA ALA A 54 25.62 -37.37 -0.46
C ALA A 54 25.20 -37.56 -1.92
N ASN A 55 25.33 -36.52 -2.77
CA ASN A 55 25.14 -36.57 -4.21
C ASN A 55 23.78 -37.17 -4.62
N HIS A 56 22.72 -36.77 -3.91
CA HIS A 56 21.36 -37.16 -4.25
C HIS A 56 20.77 -36.28 -5.35
N THR A 57 19.84 -36.83 -6.12
CA THR A 57 18.99 -36.07 -7.05
C THR A 57 17.79 -35.49 -6.29
N TYR A 58 17.52 -34.20 -6.50
CA TYR A 58 16.40 -33.49 -5.88
C TYR A 58 15.39 -33.02 -6.94
N THR A 59 14.13 -32.89 -6.56
CA THR A 59 13.09 -32.33 -7.42
C THR A 59 13.21 -30.81 -7.51
N THR A 60 12.80 -30.24 -8.66
CA THR A 60 12.76 -28.79 -8.85
C THR A 60 11.41 -28.23 -8.42
N LYS A 61 11.41 -27.08 -7.77
CA LYS A 61 10.22 -26.34 -7.34
C LYS A 61 10.36 -24.88 -7.80
N THR A 62 9.37 -24.34 -8.50
CA THR A 62 9.46 -23.02 -9.14
C THR A 62 8.37 -22.03 -8.74
N ASP A 63 7.23 -22.48 -8.23
CA ASP A 63 6.20 -21.61 -7.65
C ASP A 63 6.47 -21.34 -6.15
N ASP A 64 5.61 -20.54 -5.50
CA ASP A 64 5.77 -20.14 -4.10
C ASP A 64 5.07 -21.09 -3.11
N PHE A 65 4.97 -20.67 -1.84
CA PHE A 65 4.34 -21.42 -0.76
C PHE A 65 3.09 -20.71 -0.21
N PHE A 66 2.39 -19.96 -1.06
CA PHE A 66 1.17 -19.24 -0.68
C PHE A 66 -0.12 -19.86 -1.28
N PRO A 67 -1.27 -19.66 -0.61
CA PRO A 67 -1.40 -19.26 0.80
C PRO A 67 -1.06 -20.42 1.75
N TYR A 68 -0.60 -20.08 2.96
CA TYR A 68 -0.32 -21.05 4.02
C TYR A 68 -1.60 -21.37 4.81
N ALA A 69 -1.79 -22.65 5.16
CA ALA A 69 -2.85 -23.10 6.06
C ALA A 69 -2.29 -24.14 7.03
N ILE A 70 -2.74 -24.10 8.28
CA ILE A 70 -2.33 -25.06 9.33
C ILE A 70 -3.23 -26.31 9.30
N ARG A 71 -4.51 -26.10 9.00
CA ARG A 71 -5.69 -27.00 8.97
C ARG A 71 -6.72 -26.46 7.97
N GLY A 72 -7.83 -27.16 7.76
CA GLY A 72 -8.84 -26.84 6.76
C GLY A 72 -9.37 -25.39 6.82
N HIS A 73 -9.71 -24.88 8.00
CA HIS A 73 -10.34 -23.57 8.18
C HIS A 73 -9.37 -22.48 8.65
N THR A 74 -8.07 -22.66 8.43
CA THR A 74 -7.00 -21.81 8.99
C THR A 74 -6.08 -21.25 7.91
N PHE A 75 -6.64 -20.72 6.82
CA PHE A 75 -5.83 -20.00 5.84
C PHE A 75 -5.29 -18.70 6.45
N LEU A 76 -3.97 -18.59 6.56
CA LEU A 76 -3.27 -17.41 7.07
C LEU A 76 -3.20 -16.35 5.96
N THR A 77 -4.37 -15.86 5.53
CA THR A 77 -4.50 -14.82 4.49
C THR A 77 -5.03 -13.50 5.05
N GLY A 78 -5.41 -13.45 6.33
CA GLY A 78 -5.85 -12.23 7.02
C GLY A 78 -4.71 -11.23 7.21
N TYR A 79 -3.51 -11.71 7.57
CA TYR A 79 -2.35 -10.85 7.80
C TYR A 79 -1.84 -10.13 6.55
N PHE A 80 -2.30 -10.55 5.36
CA PHE A 80 -2.04 -9.80 4.13
C PHE A 80 -2.60 -8.37 4.25
N THR A 81 -3.71 -8.18 4.98
CA THR A 81 -4.40 -6.89 5.14
C THR A 81 -4.36 -6.33 6.57
N SER A 82 -4.16 -7.14 7.60
CA SER A 82 -4.16 -6.68 9.01
C SER A 82 -3.26 -5.47 9.24
N ARG A 83 -3.75 -4.49 10.02
CA ARG A 83 -3.08 -3.19 10.27
C ARG A 83 -2.65 -2.47 8.97
N PRO A 84 -3.59 -2.15 8.05
CA PRO A 84 -3.26 -1.56 6.75
C PRO A 84 -2.59 -0.19 6.88
N ALA A 85 -2.93 0.58 7.91
CA ALA A 85 -2.27 1.86 8.21
C ALA A 85 -0.77 1.70 8.49
N LEU A 86 -0.37 0.68 9.27
CA LEU A 86 1.05 0.42 9.55
C LEU A 86 1.78 -0.06 8.28
N LYS A 87 1.15 -0.94 7.48
CA LYS A 87 1.70 -1.37 6.17
C LYS A 87 1.94 -0.19 5.23
N GLY A 88 0.96 0.72 5.13
CA GLY A 88 1.08 1.96 4.37
C GLY A 88 2.22 2.84 4.88
N TYR A 89 2.32 3.01 6.20
CA TYR A 89 3.36 3.82 6.83
C TYR A 89 4.77 3.24 6.58
N ILE A 90 4.95 1.91 6.67
CA ILE A 90 6.21 1.24 6.33
C ILE A 90 6.60 1.52 4.88
N ARG A 91 5.66 1.46 3.93
CA ARG A 91 5.92 1.74 2.51
C ARG A 91 6.35 3.19 2.28
N GLN A 92 5.67 4.15 2.91
CA GLN A 92 6.02 5.57 2.85
C GLN A 92 7.40 5.83 3.45
N CYS A 93 7.67 5.28 4.64
CA CYS A 93 8.98 5.39 5.29
C CYS A 93 10.10 4.76 4.47
N ASN A 94 9.87 3.61 3.82
CA ASN A 94 10.89 2.99 2.96
C ASN A 94 11.21 3.88 1.74
N ASN A 95 10.19 4.48 1.10
CA ASN A 95 10.41 5.44 0.01
C ASN A 95 11.24 6.64 0.51
N PHE A 96 10.83 7.24 1.62
CA PHE A 96 11.54 8.40 2.20
C PHE A 96 12.98 8.05 2.63
N LEU A 97 13.21 6.85 3.17
CA LEU A 97 14.56 6.37 3.49
C LEU A 97 15.46 6.30 2.25
N GLN A 98 14.93 5.87 1.08
CA GLN A 98 15.71 5.88 -0.15
C GLN A 98 16.03 7.32 -0.61
N VAL A 99 15.06 8.23 -0.53
CA VAL A 99 15.29 9.67 -0.83
C VAL A 99 16.40 10.24 0.06
N CYS A 100 16.34 10.00 1.37
CA CYS A 100 17.33 10.51 2.32
C CYS A 100 18.73 9.95 2.03
N LYS A 101 18.85 8.65 1.71
CA LYS A 101 20.14 8.04 1.33
C LYS A 101 20.68 8.62 0.02
N GLN A 102 19.83 8.88 -0.96
CA GLN A 102 20.25 9.48 -2.24
C GLN A 102 20.75 10.91 -2.02
N LEU A 103 19.99 11.73 -1.28
CA LEU A 103 20.37 13.11 -0.98
C LEU A 103 21.64 13.20 -0.13
N ASP A 104 21.83 12.28 0.82
CA ASP A 104 23.07 12.18 1.62
C ASP A 104 24.30 11.96 0.75
N VAL A 105 24.20 11.08 -0.25
CA VAL A 105 25.28 10.81 -1.21
C VAL A 105 25.47 11.98 -2.18
N LEU A 106 24.38 12.51 -2.75
CA LEU A 106 24.44 13.61 -3.72
C LEU A 106 25.00 14.91 -3.12
N ALA A 107 24.66 15.18 -1.86
CA ALA A 107 25.21 16.31 -1.13
C ALA A 107 26.59 16.01 -0.53
N ASP A 108 27.11 14.79 -0.64
CA ASP A 108 28.40 14.41 -0.06
C ASP A 108 28.49 14.86 1.41
N LEU A 109 27.52 14.46 2.22
CA LEU A 109 27.47 14.89 3.62
C LEU A 109 28.53 14.20 4.48
N GLU A 110 29.06 13.04 4.04
CA GLU A 110 30.00 12.17 4.79
C GLU A 110 29.60 12.01 6.28
N ALA A 111 30.49 11.57 7.16
CA ALA A 111 30.21 11.60 8.61
C ALA A 111 30.07 13.03 9.19
N LYS A 112 30.29 14.06 8.36
CA LYS A 112 30.08 15.46 8.75
C LYS A 112 28.57 15.67 8.89
N HIS A 113 28.16 16.49 9.86
CA HIS A 113 26.73 16.73 10.17
C HIS A 113 25.92 15.55 10.76
N GLY A 114 26.56 14.42 11.09
CA GLY A 114 25.92 13.31 11.80
C GLY A 114 24.90 12.51 10.96
N SER A 115 24.93 12.64 9.64
CA SER A 115 23.96 11.99 8.74
C SER A 115 24.03 10.47 8.83
N LYS A 116 25.23 9.89 8.97
CA LYS A 116 25.43 8.43 9.13
C LYS A 116 24.64 7.87 10.32
N GLN A 117 24.68 8.51 11.48
CA GLN A 117 23.97 8.08 12.69
C GLN A 117 22.45 8.21 12.51
N LYS A 118 21.99 9.34 11.96
CA LYS A 118 20.56 9.61 11.67
C LYS A 118 19.98 8.59 10.69
N LEU A 119 20.68 8.32 9.60
CA LEU A 119 20.28 7.30 8.63
C LEU A 119 20.38 5.88 9.20
N ALA A 120 21.36 5.59 10.06
CA ALA A 120 21.46 4.29 10.74
C ALA A 120 20.27 4.04 11.67
N LEU A 121 19.81 5.06 12.39
CA LEU A 121 18.60 4.99 13.22
C LEU A 121 17.38 4.61 12.36
N PHE A 122 17.17 5.30 11.24
CA PHE A 122 16.04 5.02 10.37
C PHE A 122 16.14 3.64 9.67
N LYS A 123 17.35 3.23 9.25
CA LYS A 123 17.62 1.89 8.69
C LYS A 123 17.28 0.78 9.69
N LYS A 124 17.66 0.94 10.97
CA LYS A 124 17.34 -0.03 12.04
C LYS A 124 15.84 -0.13 12.27
N ALA A 125 15.15 1.01 12.37
CA ALA A 125 13.69 1.04 12.50
C ALA A 125 13.00 0.34 11.32
N MET A 126 13.44 0.61 10.09
CA MET A 126 12.92 -0.05 8.89
C MET A 126 13.20 -1.56 8.89
N GLY A 127 14.39 -1.98 9.31
CA GLY A 127 14.75 -3.39 9.43
C GLY A 127 13.88 -4.15 10.44
N VAL A 128 13.66 -3.58 11.62
CA VAL A 128 12.73 -4.14 12.64
C VAL A 128 11.31 -4.20 12.09
N ALA A 129 10.87 -3.18 11.35
CA ALA A 129 9.54 -3.17 10.76
C ALA A 129 9.32 -4.26 9.69
N GLN A 130 10.38 -4.91 9.18
CA GLN A 130 10.26 -6.06 8.27
C GLN A 130 10.12 -7.40 9.02
N HIS A 131 10.13 -7.40 10.35
CA HIS A 131 9.85 -8.60 11.15
C HIS A 131 8.49 -9.21 10.76
N HIS A 132 8.38 -10.53 10.84
CA HIS A 132 7.18 -11.27 10.41
C HIS A 132 5.98 -11.09 11.35
N ASP A 133 6.16 -10.41 12.50
CA ASP A 133 5.11 -9.84 13.36
C ASP A 133 5.19 -8.32 13.44
N ALA A 134 5.61 -7.65 12.36
CA ALA A 134 5.57 -6.20 12.28
C ALA A 134 4.82 -5.78 11.02
N VAL A 135 5.43 -5.95 9.84
CA VAL A 135 4.75 -5.62 8.58
C VAL A 135 3.52 -6.50 8.33
N SER A 136 3.44 -7.70 8.93
CA SER A 136 2.27 -8.58 8.88
C SER A 136 1.09 -8.06 9.71
N GLY A 137 1.33 -7.22 10.72
CA GLY A 137 0.32 -6.67 11.60
C GLY A 137 -0.24 -7.68 12.62
N THR A 138 0.53 -8.69 12.98
CA THR A 138 0.13 -9.80 13.85
C THR A 138 0.57 -9.64 15.31
N GLU A 139 1.22 -8.52 15.63
CA GLU A 139 1.62 -8.14 16.97
C GLU A 139 0.48 -7.55 17.81
N GLN A 140 0.73 -7.46 19.12
CA GLN A 140 -0.14 -6.73 20.05
C GLN A 140 -0.14 -5.22 19.76
N GLU A 141 -1.23 -4.55 20.14
CA GLU A 141 -1.43 -3.13 19.86
C GLU A 141 -0.30 -2.21 20.36
N HIS A 142 0.23 -2.45 21.56
CA HIS A 142 1.32 -1.62 22.09
C HIS A 142 2.64 -1.81 21.33
N VAL A 143 2.87 -3.01 20.76
CA VAL A 143 4.04 -3.30 19.92
C VAL A 143 3.90 -2.62 18.55
N ALA A 144 2.69 -2.64 17.96
CA ALA A 144 2.40 -1.89 16.74
C ALA A 144 2.71 -0.39 16.90
N ARG A 145 2.33 0.19 18.05
CA ARG A 145 2.64 1.58 18.41
C ARG A 145 4.14 1.81 18.58
N ASP A 146 4.88 0.86 19.15
CA ASP A 146 6.34 0.95 19.24
C ASP A 146 7.00 0.94 17.86
N TYR A 147 6.56 0.07 16.93
CA TYR A 147 7.04 0.09 15.55
C TYR A 147 6.78 1.43 14.86
N ALA A 148 5.55 1.97 14.97
CA ALA A 148 5.21 3.28 14.42
C ALA A 148 6.07 4.39 15.03
N LYS A 149 6.29 4.37 16.36
CA LYS A 149 7.15 5.33 17.06
C LYS A 149 8.60 5.27 16.57
N ARG A 150 9.17 4.08 16.40
CA ARG A 150 10.53 3.90 15.86
C ARG A 150 10.66 4.46 14.44
N LEU A 151 9.68 4.18 13.59
CA LEU A 151 9.63 4.71 12.22
C LEU A 151 9.54 6.24 12.22
N ALA A 152 8.65 6.81 13.03
CA ALA A 152 8.51 8.26 13.16
C ALA A 152 9.81 8.93 13.67
N THR A 153 10.45 8.34 14.68
CA THR A 153 11.73 8.83 15.22
C THR A 153 12.83 8.79 14.15
N GLY A 154 12.92 7.68 13.40
CA GLY A 154 13.87 7.55 12.30
C GLY A 154 13.62 8.53 11.16
N ALA A 155 12.35 8.72 10.77
CA ALA A 155 11.95 9.65 9.72
C ALA A 155 12.26 11.10 10.12
N ALA A 156 11.95 11.52 11.35
CA ALA A 156 12.28 12.85 11.86
C ALA A 156 13.80 13.12 11.83
N ALA A 157 14.61 12.16 12.30
CA ALA A 157 16.07 12.27 12.21
C ALA A 157 16.57 12.37 10.75
N ALA A 158 15.91 11.70 9.81
CA ALA A 158 16.26 11.73 8.40
C ALA A 158 15.82 13.04 7.69
N GLN A 159 14.78 13.73 8.18
CA GLN A 159 14.39 15.07 7.69
C GLN A 159 15.49 16.12 7.92
N GLU A 160 16.28 15.98 8.99
CA GLU A 160 17.47 16.83 9.21
C GLU A 160 18.57 16.57 8.17
N VAL A 161 18.70 15.33 7.69
CA VAL A 161 19.64 14.97 6.62
C VAL A 161 19.23 15.64 5.30
N VAL A 162 17.92 15.66 4.99
CA VAL A 162 17.39 16.39 3.83
C VAL A 162 17.69 17.89 3.92
N ASN A 163 17.46 18.50 5.08
CA ASN A 163 17.81 19.91 5.31
C ASN A 163 19.31 20.19 5.12
N SER A 164 20.17 19.31 5.66
CA SER A 164 21.63 19.41 5.48
C SER A 164 22.03 19.29 4.01
N ALA A 165 21.42 18.35 3.28
CA ALA A 165 21.67 18.14 1.86
C ALA A 165 21.28 19.36 1.03
N TYR A 166 20.08 19.90 1.25
CA TYR A 166 19.62 21.10 0.55
C TYR A 166 20.41 22.35 0.94
N GLY A 167 20.90 22.43 2.17
CA GLY A 167 21.85 23.45 2.60
C GLY A 167 23.14 23.49 1.78
N LYS A 168 23.58 22.35 1.25
CA LYS A 168 24.77 22.25 0.38
C LYS A 168 24.44 22.33 -1.12
N ILE A 169 23.29 21.80 -1.55
CA ILE A 169 22.94 21.69 -2.98
C ILE A 169 22.22 22.94 -3.53
N LEU A 170 21.37 23.61 -2.74
CA LEU A 170 20.53 24.71 -3.24
C LEU A 170 21.26 26.06 -3.41
N PRO A 171 22.21 26.46 -2.54
CA PRO A 171 22.89 27.74 -2.70
C PRO A 171 23.67 27.82 -4.01
N ARG A 172 23.65 29.00 -4.65
CA ARG A 172 24.43 29.24 -5.87
C ARG A 172 25.92 29.37 -5.51
N PRO A 173 26.83 28.73 -6.25
CA PRO A 173 28.26 28.91 -6.04
C PRO A 173 28.65 30.39 -6.04
N GLY A 174 29.41 30.82 -5.04
CA GLY A 174 29.87 32.22 -4.90
C GLY A 174 28.84 33.18 -4.28
N VAL A 175 27.60 32.75 -4.03
CA VAL A 175 26.59 33.56 -3.32
C VAL A 175 26.52 33.12 -1.87
N LYS A 176 26.77 34.04 -0.92
CA LYS A 176 26.52 33.78 0.50
C LYS A 176 25.01 33.80 0.77
N SER A 177 24.35 32.68 0.54
CA SER A 177 22.95 32.47 0.91
C SER A 177 22.76 31.17 1.66
N THR A 178 21.85 31.18 2.63
CA THR A 178 21.41 29.98 3.35
C THR A 178 20.17 29.43 2.65
N ALA A 179 20.13 28.12 2.40
CA ALA A 179 18.94 27.46 1.90
C ALA A 179 17.79 27.61 2.93
N PRO A 180 16.54 27.83 2.48
CA PRO A 180 15.39 27.82 3.38
C PRO A 180 15.25 26.48 4.10
N VAL A 181 14.85 26.51 5.37
CA VAL A 181 14.50 25.31 6.13
C VAL A 181 13.31 24.63 5.45
N GLN A 182 13.38 23.32 5.30
CA GLN A 182 12.31 22.51 4.74
C GLN A 182 11.32 22.12 5.83
N HIS A 183 10.04 22.40 5.57
CA HIS A 183 8.92 21.93 6.36
C HIS A 183 8.26 20.74 5.66
N PHE A 184 8.03 19.65 6.40
CA PHE A 184 7.49 18.42 5.85
C PHE A 184 6.02 18.26 6.22
N CYS A 185 5.16 18.19 5.20
CA CYS A 185 3.74 17.87 5.37
C CYS A 185 3.56 16.35 5.49
N ASN A 186 3.66 15.80 6.71
CA ASN A 186 3.52 14.35 6.92
C ASN A 186 2.06 13.84 6.91
N LEU A 187 1.08 14.74 6.84
CA LEU A 187 -0.36 14.45 6.97
C LEU A 187 -1.16 14.84 5.69
N LEU A 188 -0.51 14.82 4.52
CA LEU A 188 -1.16 15.14 3.24
C LEU A 188 -2.34 14.21 2.93
N ASN A 189 -2.30 12.95 3.39
CA ASN A 189 -3.37 11.97 3.18
C ASN A 189 -4.67 12.27 3.93
N VAL A 190 -4.63 13.19 4.90
CA VAL A 190 -5.82 13.71 5.59
C VAL A 190 -6.00 15.20 5.31
N SER A 191 -5.38 15.69 4.22
CA SER A 191 -5.41 17.07 3.78
C SER A 191 -4.97 18.08 4.85
N THR A 192 -3.95 17.75 5.65
CA THR A 192 -3.41 18.63 6.70
C THR A 192 -1.94 18.97 6.44
N CYS A 193 -1.60 20.26 6.46
CA CYS A 193 -0.23 20.73 6.55
C CYS A 193 -0.13 22.11 7.20
N GLU A 194 0.40 22.15 8.42
CA GLU A 194 0.51 23.37 9.24
C GLU A 194 1.20 24.54 8.50
N PHE A 195 2.28 24.25 7.76
CA PHE A 195 3.07 25.27 7.08
C PHE A 195 2.28 25.97 5.96
N THR A 196 1.60 25.21 5.10
CA THR A 196 0.85 25.76 3.96
C THR A 196 -0.51 26.31 4.39
N GLU A 197 -1.00 25.89 5.55
CA GLU A 197 -2.20 26.46 6.16
C GLU A 197 -1.94 27.81 6.85
N SER A 198 -0.71 28.03 7.33
CA SER A 198 -0.31 29.26 8.02
C SER A 198 0.28 30.32 7.10
N ASN A 199 0.71 29.92 5.89
CA ASN A 199 1.38 30.81 4.94
C ASN A 199 0.63 30.88 3.61
N LYS A 200 0.31 32.10 3.18
CA LYS A 200 -0.33 32.34 1.87
C LYS A 200 0.67 32.28 0.71
N ASN A 201 1.96 32.48 1.01
CA ASN A 201 3.05 32.47 0.05
C ASN A 201 4.12 31.49 0.55
N PHE A 202 4.52 30.55 -0.29
CA PHE A 202 5.49 29.52 0.07
C PHE A 202 6.18 28.92 -1.16
N THR A 203 7.25 28.18 -0.92
CA THR A 203 7.95 27.42 -1.96
C THR A 203 7.75 25.93 -1.78
N VAL A 204 7.60 25.21 -2.89
CA VAL A 204 7.47 23.75 -2.91
C VAL A 204 8.67 23.16 -3.65
N THR A 205 9.53 22.43 -2.93
CA THR A 205 10.65 21.70 -3.54
C THR A 205 10.26 20.24 -3.72
N VAL A 206 10.28 19.77 -4.97
CA VAL A 206 9.92 18.38 -5.31
C VAL A 206 11.16 17.66 -5.82
N PHE A 207 11.49 16.53 -5.22
CA PHE A 207 12.62 15.68 -5.59
C PHE A 207 12.15 14.37 -6.24
N ASN A 208 12.77 14.00 -7.35
CA ASN A 208 12.52 12.74 -8.05
C ASN A 208 13.59 11.70 -7.69
N PRO A 209 13.28 10.67 -6.89
CA PRO A 209 14.23 9.62 -6.54
C PRO A 209 14.46 8.57 -7.64
N ILE A 210 13.84 8.71 -8.80
CA ILE A 210 13.89 7.76 -9.90
C ILE A 210 14.95 8.19 -10.93
N GLY A 211 15.72 7.23 -11.44
CA GLY A 211 16.75 7.43 -12.47
C GLY A 211 16.24 7.75 -13.88
N ARG A 212 15.03 8.27 -14.03
CA ARG A 212 14.46 8.76 -15.30
C ARG A 212 13.60 10.01 -15.06
N PRO A 213 13.32 10.82 -16.09
CA PRO A 213 12.40 11.95 -15.94
C PRO A 213 11.02 11.45 -15.50
N VAL A 214 10.35 12.21 -14.64
CA VAL A 214 9.02 11.88 -14.12
C VAL A 214 8.12 13.09 -14.24
N THR A 215 6.94 12.88 -14.80
CA THR A 215 5.80 13.81 -14.65
C THR A 215 4.98 13.34 -13.46
N TRP A 216 4.62 14.24 -12.56
CA TRP A 216 3.88 13.91 -11.34
C TRP A 216 2.87 15.00 -10.98
N TRP A 217 1.78 14.62 -10.33
CA TRP A 217 0.77 15.53 -9.81
C TRP A 217 1.03 15.81 -8.33
N VAL A 218 1.24 17.09 -7.99
CA VAL A 218 1.43 17.56 -6.62
C VAL A 218 0.09 18.02 -6.07
N THR A 219 -0.27 17.55 -4.88
CA THR A 219 -1.48 17.90 -4.14
C THR A 219 -1.09 18.41 -2.76
N ILE A 220 -1.49 19.65 -2.40
CA ILE A 220 -1.08 20.31 -1.15
C ILE A 220 -2.29 21.01 -0.49
N PRO A 221 -2.53 20.81 0.82
CA PRO A 221 -3.57 21.52 1.56
C PRO A 221 -3.36 23.03 1.60
N VAL A 222 -4.42 23.79 1.36
CA VAL A 222 -4.38 25.26 1.29
C VAL A 222 -5.65 25.91 1.84
N THR A 223 -5.57 27.21 2.16
CA THR A 223 -6.66 27.98 2.81
C THR A 223 -7.40 28.97 1.92
N GLN A 224 -6.91 29.19 0.69
CA GLN A 224 -7.45 30.20 -0.22
C GLN A 224 -8.09 29.50 -1.43
N PRO A 225 -9.11 30.10 -2.05
CA PRO A 225 -9.81 29.49 -3.18
C PRO A 225 -8.96 29.45 -4.46
N ALA A 226 -7.89 30.23 -4.56
CA ALA A 226 -7.02 30.27 -5.73
C ALA A 226 -5.57 30.59 -5.36
N TYR A 227 -4.64 30.00 -6.11
CA TYR A 227 -3.20 30.23 -6.02
C TYR A 227 -2.61 30.36 -7.42
N SER A 228 -1.59 31.21 -7.53
CA SER A 228 -0.67 31.22 -8.66
C SER A 228 0.52 30.32 -8.35
N VAL A 229 0.99 29.58 -9.36
CA VAL A 229 2.17 28.71 -9.24
C VAL A 229 3.16 29.09 -10.33
N LEU A 230 4.40 29.38 -9.94
CA LEU A 230 5.50 29.66 -10.85
C LEU A 230 6.55 28.55 -10.75
N GLY A 231 7.06 28.11 -11.90
CA GLY A 231 8.17 27.18 -11.99
C GLY A 231 9.53 27.84 -11.71
N PRO A 232 10.63 27.05 -11.75
CA PRO A 232 11.98 27.55 -11.48
C PRO A 232 12.44 28.69 -12.39
N GLU A 233 11.91 28.75 -13.61
CA GLU A 233 12.23 29.76 -14.64
C GLU A 233 11.19 30.91 -14.68
N ALA A 234 10.45 31.10 -13.58
CA ALA A 234 9.33 32.06 -13.49
C ALA A 234 8.20 31.83 -14.52
N THR A 235 8.13 30.63 -15.10
CA THR A 235 7.04 30.25 -16.00
C THR A 235 5.79 29.91 -15.20
N THR A 236 4.62 30.36 -15.66
CA THR A 236 3.35 30.02 -15.00
C THR A 236 3.04 28.55 -15.18
N VAL A 237 2.79 27.86 -14.06
CA VAL A 237 2.30 26.48 -14.02
C VAL A 237 0.81 26.51 -13.76
N ALA A 238 0.05 25.85 -14.61
CA ALA A 238 -1.38 25.80 -14.45
C ALA A 238 -1.76 24.92 -13.25
N ALA A 239 -2.61 25.46 -12.38
CA ALA A 239 -3.02 24.83 -11.13
C ALA A 239 -4.53 24.94 -10.94
N GLN A 240 -5.06 24.10 -10.07
CA GLN A 240 -6.46 24.04 -9.67
C GLN A 240 -6.52 23.82 -8.17
N VAL A 241 -7.43 24.50 -7.46
CA VAL A 241 -7.74 24.14 -6.07
C VAL A 241 -8.98 23.25 -6.09
N VAL A 242 -8.95 22.12 -5.38
CA VAL A 242 -10.08 21.21 -5.24
C VAL A 242 -10.66 21.37 -3.83
N PRO A 243 -11.97 21.65 -3.66
CA PRO A 243 -12.55 21.83 -2.33
C PRO A 243 -12.57 20.52 -1.52
N LEU A 244 -12.27 20.59 -0.22
CA LEU A 244 -12.29 19.40 0.64
C LEU A 244 -13.70 18.82 0.81
N SER A 245 -13.81 17.49 0.74
CA SER A 245 -15.08 16.79 0.98
C SER A 245 -15.48 16.84 2.47
N PRO A 246 -16.78 16.75 2.79
CA PRO A 246 -17.23 16.58 4.18
C PRO A 246 -16.61 15.35 4.86
N GLN A 247 -16.39 14.27 4.10
CA GLN A 247 -15.81 13.02 4.59
C GLN A 247 -14.35 13.21 5.02
N THR A 248 -13.57 13.99 4.25
CA THR A 248 -12.18 14.32 4.61
C THR A 248 -12.12 15.15 5.89
N ARG A 249 -12.99 16.16 6.00
CA ARG A 249 -13.08 17.03 7.19
C ARG A 249 -13.54 16.27 8.45
N ALA A 250 -14.26 15.17 8.29
CA ALA A 250 -14.72 14.32 9.38
C ALA A 250 -13.64 13.36 9.92
N ILE A 251 -12.49 13.22 9.24
CA ILE A 251 -11.40 12.39 9.73
C ILE A 251 -10.86 13.00 11.04
N PRO A 252 -10.73 12.24 12.14
CA PRO A 252 -10.31 12.81 13.43
C PRO A 252 -8.96 13.55 13.39
N ALA A 253 -8.02 13.10 12.55
CA ALA A 253 -6.72 13.74 12.36
C ALA A 253 -6.79 15.11 11.64
N PHE A 254 -7.94 15.45 11.06
CA PHE A 254 -8.20 16.78 10.49
C PHE A 254 -8.51 17.83 11.57
N ASN A 255 -8.81 17.41 12.81
CA ASN A 255 -9.11 18.35 13.90
C ASN A 255 -7.96 19.34 14.12
N GLY A 256 -8.24 20.63 14.01
CA GLY A 256 -7.24 21.71 14.08
C GLY A 256 -6.69 22.18 12.74
N SER A 257 -6.96 21.46 11.63
CA SER A 257 -6.63 21.93 10.28
C SER A 257 -7.51 23.11 9.87
N LYS A 258 -6.90 24.06 9.17
CA LYS A 258 -7.52 25.23 8.54
C LYS A 258 -7.68 25.06 7.03
N ALA A 259 -7.27 23.92 6.48
CA ALA A 259 -7.34 23.67 5.04
C ALA A 259 -8.79 23.75 4.55
N THR A 260 -8.99 24.40 3.42
CA THR A 260 -10.30 24.54 2.77
C THR A 260 -10.37 23.78 1.45
N GLY A 261 -9.22 23.56 0.83
CA GLY A 261 -9.05 22.81 -0.41
C GLY A 261 -7.63 22.29 -0.57
N GLU A 262 -7.40 21.59 -1.68
CA GLU A 262 -6.08 21.09 -2.07
C GLU A 262 -5.65 21.74 -3.38
N LEU A 263 -4.49 22.38 -3.38
CA LEU A 263 -3.84 22.90 -4.57
C LEU A 263 -3.21 21.74 -5.36
N VAL A 264 -3.64 21.59 -6.60
CA VAL A 264 -3.23 20.53 -7.53
C VAL A 264 -2.54 21.15 -8.75
N PHE A 265 -1.31 20.70 -9.04
CA PHE A 265 -0.57 21.09 -10.23
C PHE A 265 0.40 19.99 -10.68
N GLN A 266 0.72 19.97 -11.97
CA GLN A 266 1.63 19.00 -12.56
C GLN A 266 3.06 19.52 -12.56
N VAL A 267 4.02 18.64 -12.27
CA VAL A 267 5.46 18.94 -12.32
C VAL A 267 6.16 17.96 -13.24
N GLN A 268 7.24 18.43 -13.89
CA GLN A 268 8.15 17.58 -14.67
C GLN A 268 9.54 17.65 -14.05
N LEU A 269 10.05 16.53 -13.58
CA LEU A 269 11.29 16.44 -12.80
C LEU A 269 12.37 15.67 -13.57
N PRO A 270 13.63 16.10 -13.52
CA PRO A 270 14.74 15.36 -14.10
C PRO A 270 15.04 14.07 -13.30
N PRO A 271 15.79 13.12 -13.87
CA PRO A 271 16.30 11.95 -13.15
C PRO A 271 17.08 12.37 -11.90
N LEU A 272 16.82 11.74 -10.75
CA LEU A 272 17.57 11.97 -9.50
C LEU A 272 17.78 13.46 -9.15
N GLY A 273 16.80 14.31 -9.47
CA GLY A 273 16.92 15.75 -9.33
C GLY A 273 15.67 16.41 -8.76
N LEU A 274 15.78 17.71 -8.50
CA LEU A 274 14.74 18.50 -7.87
C LEU A 274 14.36 19.72 -8.70
N LYS A 275 13.15 20.24 -8.46
CA LYS A 275 12.71 21.56 -8.89
C LYS A 275 11.98 22.26 -7.75
N THR A 276 12.10 23.58 -7.70
CA THR A 276 11.38 24.42 -6.73
C THR A 276 10.34 25.27 -7.44
N PHE A 277 9.13 25.27 -6.89
CA PHE A 277 7.98 26.02 -7.37
C PHE A 277 7.62 27.10 -6.35
N PHE A 278 7.12 28.23 -6.83
CA PHE A 278 6.72 29.37 -6.00
C PHE A 278 5.20 29.48 -6.03
N VAL A 279 4.58 29.45 -4.86
CA VAL A 279 3.13 29.44 -4.69
C VAL A 279 2.73 30.69 -3.94
N GLU A 280 1.76 31.43 -4.50
CA GLU A 280 1.23 32.67 -3.91
C GLU A 280 -0.29 32.71 -4.04
N ALA A 281 -0.97 33.06 -2.96
CA ALA A 281 -2.41 33.23 -2.94
C ALA A 281 -2.85 34.27 -3.98
N SER A 282 -3.84 33.93 -4.79
CA SER A 282 -4.35 34.79 -5.86
C SER A 282 -5.76 35.27 -5.53
N MET A 283 -6.02 36.57 -5.71
CA MET A 283 -7.38 37.11 -5.73
C MET A 283 -8.07 36.94 -7.10
N LYS A 284 -7.29 36.66 -8.15
CA LYS A 284 -7.85 36.31 -9.46
C LYS A 284 -8.36 34.89 -9.35
N PHE A 285 -9.68 34.74 -9.23
CA PHE A 285 -10.35 33.50 -9.56
C PHE A 285 -10.01 33.21 -11.02
N ASN A 286 -9.13 32.25 -11.28
CA ASN A 286 -9.17 31.62 -12.58
C ASN A 286 -10.54 30.98 -12.65
N THR A 287 -11.43 31.61 -13.42
CA THR A 287 -12.82 31.22 -13.68
C THR A 287 -12.88 29.90 -14.42
N TRP A 288 -12.38 28.83 -13.82
CA TRP A 288 -12.78 27.49 -14.18
C TRP A 288 -14.06 27.28 -13.40
N ARG A 289 -15.21 27.30 -14.10
CA ARG A 289 -16.50 26.95 -13.51
C ARG A 289 -16.36 25.53 -12.97
N GLU A 290 -16.19 25.40 -11.66
CA GLU A 290 -16.43 24.15 -10.96
C GLU A 290 -17.92 23.85 -11.16
N GLU A 291 -18.22 22.98 -12.13
CA GLU A 291 -19.52 22.31 -12.15
C GLU A 291 -19.51 21.30 -11.02
N THR A 292 -19.83 21.77 -9.82
CA THR A 292 -20.16 20.90 -8.70
C THR A 292 -21.63 20.53 -8.84
N SER A 293 -21.89 19.31 -9.30
CA SER A 293 -23.23 18.73 -9.31
C SER A 293 -23.30 17.64 -8.26
N GLU A 294 -24.19 17.81 -7.29
CA GLU A 294 -24.64 16.70 -6.43
C GLU A 294 -25.74 15.95 -7.17
N ILE A 295 -25.54 14.67 -7.36
CA ILE A 295 -26.53 13.79 -7.98
C ILE A 295 -26.97 12.81 -6.91
N ASN A 296 -28.23 12.95 -6.50
CA ASN A 296 -28.90 11.93 -5.69
C ASN A 296 -29.17 10.73 -6.59
N VAL A 297 -28.56 9.60 -6.26
CA VAL A 297 -28.78 8.34 -6.96
C VAL A 297 -30.26 7.96 -6.84
N GLY A 298 -30.91 7.79 -8.00
CA GLY A 298 -32.35 7.56 -8.11
C GLY A 298 -33.14 8.71 -8.76
N ASP A 299 -32.65 9.96 -8.71
CA ASP A 299 -33.35 11.14 -9.27
C ASP A 299 -32.98 11.44 -10.73
N SER A 300 -31.81 11.00 -11.19
CA SER A 300 -31.35 11.20 -12.57
C SER A 300 -31.07 9.87 -13.27
N GLN A 301 -31.79 9.56 -14.34
CA GLN A 301 -31.46 8.40 -15.21
C GLN A 301 -30.22 8.61 -16.08
N ARG A 302 -29.52 9.75 -15.96
CA ARG A 302 -28.36 10.07 -16.79
C ARG A 302 -27.07 9.65 -16.10
N ASP A 303 -26.26 8.89 -16.82
CA ASP A 303 -24.92 8.53 -16.36
C ASP A 303 -24.03 9.77 -16.18
N VAL A 304 -23.13 9.67 -15.20
CA VAL A 304 -22.13 10.68 -14.91
C VAL A 304 -20.85 10.35 -15.66
N ILE A 305 -20.27 11.35 -16.32
CA ILE A 305 -19.06 11.16 -17.12
C ILE A 305 -18.00 12.22 -16.76
N ILE A 306 -16.80 11.75 -16.45
CA ILE A 306 -15.56 12.54 -16.43
C ILE A 306 -14.63 12.05 -17.54
N LYS A 307 -13.87 12.97 -18.15
CA LYS A 307 -12.99 12.61 -19.28
C LYS A 307 -11.75 13.49 -19.36
N ASN A 308 -10.64 12.90 -19.79
CA ASN A 308 -9.45 13.63 -20.24
C ASN A 308 -9.19 13.28 -21.73
N GLN A 309 -7.99 13.54 -22.24
CA GLN A 309 -7.64 13.23 -23.63
C GLN A 309 -7.44 11.74 -23.93
N TYR A 310 -7.32 10.89 -22.91
CA TYR A 310 -6.99 9.47 -23.04
C TYR A 310 -8.12 8.55 -22.58
N LEU A 311 -8.85 8.94 -21.53
CA LEU A 311 -9.87 8.13 -20.87
C LEU A 311 -11.19 8.88 -20.74
N SER A 312 -12.29 8.13 -20.86
CA SER A 312 -13.62 8.53 -20.40
C SER A 312 -14.08 7.54 -19.35
N VAL A 313 -14.52 8.03 -18.20
CA VAL A 313 -14.97 7.24 -17.06
C VAL A 313 -16.44 7.49 -16.84
N THR A 314 -17.23 6.43 -16.82
CA THR A 314 -18.69 6.51 -16.69
C THR A 314 -19.11 5.89 -15.38
N VAL A 315 -19.89 6.64 -14.60
CA VAL A 315 -20.59 6.18 -13.40
C VAL A 315 -22.07 6.08 -13.71
N ASP A 316 -22.67 4.97 -13.30
CA ASP A 316 -24.06 4.67 -13.57
C ASP A 316 -24.97 5.61 -12.78
N GLY A 317 -25.88 6.29 -13.46
CA GLY A 317 -26.77 7.27 -12.82
C GLY A 317 -27.79 6.66 -11.85
N SER A 318 -28.09 5.36 -11.99
CA SER A 318 -29.09 4.65 -11.17
C SER A 318 -28.49 4.00 -9.92
N THR A 319 -27.23 3.59 -9.96
CA THR A 319 -26.54 2.94 -8.82
C THR A 319 -25.47 3.81 -8.18
N GLY A 320 -24.96 4.81 -8.90
CA GLY A 320 -23.82 5.62 -8.47
C GLY A 320 -22.48 4.89 -8.53
N LEU A 321 -22.42 3.66 -9.04
CA LEU A 321 -21.20 2.85 -9.14
C LEU A 321 -20.44 3.12 -10.44
N LEU A 322 -19.13 2.84 -10.45
CA LEU A 322 -18.37 2.78 -11.70
C LEU A 322 -19.07 1.82 -12.65
N LYS A 323 -19.22 2.21 -13.92
CA LYS A 323 -19.91 1.43 -14.96
C LYS A 323 -18.93 0.96 -16.03
N SER A 324 -18.09 1.88 -16.49
CA SER A 324 -17.12 1.60 -17.53
C SER A 324 -15.98 2.61 -17.58
N VAL A 325 -14.87 2.17 -18.18
CA VAL A 325 -13.73 3.02 -18.55
C VAL A 325 -13.42 2.80 -20.03
N THR A 326 -13.46 3.86 -20.81
CA THR A 326 -13.19 3.85 -22.25
C THR A 326 -11.85 4.50 -22.54
N ASN A 327 -10.98 3.78 -23.23
CA ASN A 327 -9.78 4.36 -23.85
C ASN A 327 -10.20 5.10 -25.12
N LEU A 328 -10.05 6.42 -25.13
CA LEU A 328 -10.51 7.30 -26.21
C LEU A 328 -9.67 7.17 -27.48
N LYS A 329 -8.41 6.73 -27.38
CA LYS A 329 -7.54 6.54 -28.55
C LYS A 329 -7.85 5.25 -29.29
N SER A 330 -8.11 4.16 -28.57
CA SER A 330 -8.41 2.86 -29.18
C SER A 330 -9.90 2.59 -29.31
N SER A 331 -10.76 3.46 -28.76
CA SER A 331 -12.21 3.27 -28.64
C SER A 331 -12.60 1.96 -27.92
N VAL A 332 -11.72 1.44 -27.07
CA VAL A 332 -11.97 0.21 -26.31
C VAL A 332 -12.61 0.58 -24.98
N THR A 333 -13.78 0.00 -24.70
CA THR A 333 -14.49 0.17 -23.44
C THR A 333 -14.36 -1.09 -22.59
N ALA A 334 -13.84 -0.94 -21.38
CA ALA A 334 -13.89 -1.95 -20.34
C ALA A 334 -15.16 -1.73 -19.50
N CYS A 335 -16.11 -2.66 -19.57
CA CYS A 335 -17.24 -2.69 -18.65
C CYS A 335 -16.74 -3.20 -17.30
N VAL A 336 -16.68 -2.31 -16.31
CA VAL A 336 -16.16 -2.62 -14.99
C VAL A 336 -17.01 -1.92 -13.95
N GLN A 337 -17.57 -2.72 -13.04
CA GLN A 337 -18.25 -2.23 -11.86
C GLN A 337 -17.32 -2.31 -10.66
N GLN A 338 -17.23 -1.24 -9.86
CA GLN A 338 -16.49 -1.25 -8.61
C GLN A 338 -17.43 -0.90 -7.46
N SER A 339 -17.37 -1.67 -6.37
CA SER A 339 -18.17 -1.44 -5.16
C SER A 339 -17.39 -1.81 -3.89
N LEU A 340 -17.62 -1.08 -2.81
CA LEU A 340 -17.15 -1.42 -1.47
C LEU A 340 -18.12 -2.42 -0.81
N MET A 341 -17.56 -3.52 -0.31
CA MET A 341 -18.31 -4.61 0.35
C MET A 341 -17.55 -5.06 1.60
N TYR A 342 -18.10 -5.97 2.39
CA TYR A 342 -17.35 -6.62 3.47
C TYR A 342 -17.75 -8.08 3.65
N TYR A 343 -16.79 -8.91 4.05
CA TYR A 343 -17.07 -10.22 4.60
C TYR A 343 -17.37 -10.10 6.09
N LYS A 344 -18.38 -10.85 6.56
CA LYS A 344 -18.60 -11.03 8.00
C LYS A 344 -17.51 -11.95 8.53
N ALA A 345 -16.80 -11.57 9.57
CA ALA A 345 -15.80 -12.43 10.21
C ALA A 345 -16.49 -13.63 10.90
N PHE A 346 -15.97 -14.84 10.70
CA PHE A 346 -16.45 -16.02 11.41
C PHE A 346 -16.15 -15.90 12.90
N LYS A 347 -17.18 -16.02 13.74
CA LYS A 347 -17.08 -15.98 15.20
C LYS A 347 -16.73 -17.37 15.73
N GLY A 348 -15.64 -17.47 16.48
CA GLY A 348 -15.14 -18.74 16.99
C GLY A 348 -14.21 -18.59 18.20
N GLY A 349 -13.58 -19.69 18.63
CA GLY A 349 -12.74 -19.78 19.82
C GLY A 349 -11.29 -20.23 19.57
N ASN A 350 -10.87 -20.44 18.32
CA ASN A 350 -9.50 -20.84 17.93
C ASN A 350 -8.97 -22.15 18.54
N THR A 351 -9.82 -22.95 19.18
CA THR A 351 -9.43 -24.20 19.86
C THR A 351 -9.44 -25.42 18.93
N SER A 352 -10.17 -25.36 17.83
CA SER A 352 -10.30 -26.45 16.86
C SER A 352 -10.53 -25.89 15.46
N ASP A 353 -10.39 -26.74 14.45
CA ASP A 353 -10.65 -26.35 13.06
C ASP A 353 -12.10 -25.88 12.85
N LYS A 354 -13.07 -26.56 13.47
CA LYS A 354 -14.50 -26.18 13.40
C LYS A 354 -14.77 -24.81 14.03
N THR A 355 -14.10 -24.52 15.14
CA THR A 355 -14.28 -23.29 15.94
C THR A 355 -13.26 -22.19 15.61
N GLN A 356 -12.48 -22.33 14.53
CA GLN A 356 -11.49 -21.33 14.13
C GLN A 356 -12.17 -19.98 13.86
N ALA A 357 -11.75 -18.91 14.54
CA ALA A 357 -12.24 -17.56 14.26
C ALA A 357 -11.40 -16.89 13.18
N SER A 358 -11.97 -15.87 12.53
CA SER A 358 -11.14 -14.88 11.81
C SER A 358 -10.35 -14.03 12.81
N GLY A 359 -9.19 -13.51 12.40
CA GLY A 359 -8.32 -12.72 13.26
C GLY A 359 -7.15 -12.10 12.51
N ALA A 360 -6.11 -11.66 13.24
CA ALA A 360 -4.94 -11.01 12.64
C ALA A 360 -4.18 -11.90 11.65
N TYR A 361 -4.17 -13.22 11.88
CA TYR A 361 -3.51 -14.18 10.99
C TYR A 361 -4.49 -14.78 9.97
N VAL A 362 -5.55 -15.37 10.48
CA VAL A 362 -6.51 -16.18 9.72
C VAL A 362 -7.60 -15.30 9.18
N PHE A 363 -7.86 -15.40 7.87
CA PHE A 363 -9.09 -14.90 7.28
C PHE A 363 -10.07 -16.06 7.18
N ARG A 364 -11.19 -15.97 7.89
CA ARG A 364 -12.29 -16.95 7.79
C ARG A 364 -13.61 -16.20 7.67
N PRO A 365 -14.13 -15.98 6.46
CA PRO A 365 -15.41 -15.32 6.29
C PRO A 365 -16.56 -16.25 6.72
N ASN A 366 -17.63 -15.67 7.27
CA ASN A 366 -18.86 -16.35 7.58
C ASN A 366 -19.76 -16.39 6.33
N GLY A 367 -19.44 -17.33 5.44
CA GLY A 367 -20.06 -17.47 4.12
C GLY A 367 -19.21 -16.88 2.98
N SER A 368 -19.50 -17.31 1.75
CA SER A 368 -18.73 -16.94 0.55
C SER A 368 -19.16 -15.61 -0.07
N ASP A 369 -20.35 -15.12 0.26
CA ASP A 369 -20.91 -13.88 -0.27
C ASP A 369 -20.64 -12.70 0.68
N PRO A 370 -19.96 -11.63 0.22
CA PRO A 370 -19.82 -10.43 1.01
C PRO A 370 -21.11 -9.60 0.97
N VAL A 371 -21.25 -8.72 1.96
CA VAL A 371 -22.34 -7.76 2.07
C VAL A 371 -21.93 -6.43 1.44
N VAL A 372 -22.80 -5.86 0.60
CA VAL A 372 -22.60 -4.52 0.02
C VAL A 372 -22.65 -3.46 1.12
N ILE A 373 -21.78 -2.46 1.06
CA ILE A 373 -21.81 -1.33 1.98
C ILE A 373 -22.74 -0.25 1.41
N GLY A 374 -23.84 0.00 2.11
CA GLY A 374 -24.83 1.03 1.76
C GLY A 374 -25.83 0.59 0.71
N ASP A 375 -27.08 1.02 0.90
CA ASP A 375 -28.19 0.73 -0.03
C ASP A 375 -28.37 1.84 -1.09
N SER A 376 -27.82 3.03 -0.83
CA SER A 376 -27.84 4.18 -1.73
C SER A 376 -26.51 4.92 -1.64
N ILE A 377 -25.87 5.18 -2.79
CA ILE A 377 -24.58 5.84 -2.87
C ILE A 377 -24.81 7.30 -3.23
N LYS A 378 -24.27 8.24 -2.46
CA LYS A 378 -24.33 9.66 -2.85
C LYS A 378 -23.16 9.97 -3.77
N VAL A 379 -23.43 10.66 -4.88
CA VAL A 379 -22.41 11.01 -5.87
C VAL A 379 -22.27 12.53 -5.97
N GLN A 380 -21.05 13.03 -5.78
CA GLN A 380 -20.68 14.40 -6.08
C GLN A 380 -19.62 14.40 -7.18
N VAL A 381 -19.80 15.26 -8.18
CA VAL A 381 -18.88 15.38 -9.31
C VAL A 381 -18.21 16.74 -9.26
N ILE A 382 -16.89 16.75 -9.42
CA ILE A 382 -16.09 17.97 -9.56
C ILE A 382 -15.40 17.92 -10.91
N LYS A 383 -15.70 18.89 -11.78
CA LYS A 383 -15.05 19.01 -13.09
C LYS A 383 -14.12 20.22 -13.12
N GLY A 384 -12.82 19.95 -13.13
CA GLY A 384 -11.80 20.96 -13.36
C GLY A 384 -10.92 20.64 -14.57
N SER A 385 -10.13 21.63 -14.99
CA SER A 385 -9.26 21.52 -16.17
C SER A 385 -7.99 20.70 -15.91
N ARG A 386 -7.61 20.52 -14.64
CA ARG A 386 -6.41 19.77 -14.22
C ARG A 386 -6.77 18.42 -13.62
N VAL A 387 -7.84 18.38 -12.83
CA VAL A 387 -8.32 17.17 -12.20
C VAL A 387 -9.84 17.17 -12.15
N GLN A 388 -10.42 16.01 -12.38
CA GLN A 388 -11.84 15.73 -12.22
C GLN A 388 -12.00 14.62 -11.18
N GLU A 389 -13.01 14.75 -10.32
CA GLU A 389 -13.30 13.80 -9.25
C GLU A 389 -14.76 13.36 -9.32
N ILE A 390 -14.99 12.07 -9.08
CA ILE A 390 -16.29 11.54 -8.70
C ILE A 390 -16.15 11.02 -7.27
N ARG A 391 -16.86 11.66 -6.35
CA ARG A 391 -16.87 11.32 -4.92
C ARG A 391 -18.10 10.49 -4.62
N GLN A 392 -17.89 9.30 -4.07
CA GLN A 392 -18.91 8.32 -3.74
C GLN A 392 -18.96 8.14 -2.22
N VAL A 393 -20.13 8.33 -1.63
CA VAL A 393 -20.37 8.06 -0.21
C VAL A 393 -21.27 6.83 -0.11
N PHE A 394 -20.68 5.72 0.34
CA PHE A 394 -21.38 4.44 0.49
C PHE A 394 -22.11 4.38 1.84
N SER A 395 -21.50 4.89 2.89
CA SER A 395 -22.09 5.00 4.23
C SER A 395 -21.33 6.02 5.07
N ASP A 396 -21.79 6.27 6.30
CA ASP A 396 -21.14 7.20 7.24
C ASP A 396 -19.70 6.80 7.62
N TRP A 397 -19.29 5.56 7.34
CA TRP A 397 -17.96 5.03 7.65
C TRP A 397 -17.20 4.55 6.40
N ALA A 398 -17.74 4.75 5.19
CA ALA A 398 -17.10 4.31 3.95
C ALA A 398 -17.38 5.28 2.79
N SER A 399 -16.32 5.83 2.21
CA SER A 399 -16.37 6.70 1.04
C SER A 399 -15.19 6.45 0.11
N GLN A 400 -15.32 6.93 -1.13
CA GLN A 400 -14.31 6.75 -2.17
C GLN A 400 -14.28 7.96 -3.11
N VAL A 401 -13.10 8.25 -3.67
CA VAL A 401 -12.91 9.23 -4.74
C VAL A 401 -12.32 8.53 -5.96
N ILE A 402 -13.00 8.62 -7.09
CA ILE A 402 -12.46 8.27 -8.40
C ILE A 402 -11.91 9.54 -9.03
N ARG A 403 -10.59 9.60 -9.21
CA ARG A 403 -9.87 10.78 -9.67
C ARG A 403 -9.28 10.55 -11.06
N LEU A 404 -9.52 11.49 -11.95
CA LEU A 404 -8.95 11.52 -13.30
C LEU A 404 -8.20 12.84 -13.50
N TYR A 405 -6.89 12.75 -13.47
CA TYR A 405 -6.01 13.87 -13.79
C TYR A 405 -5.96 14.10 -15.31
N ALA A 406 -5.67 15.34 -15.71
CA ALA A 406 -5.24 15.63 -17.07
C ALA A 406 -3.96 14.83 -17.39
N ASP A 407 -3.77 14.49 -18.67
CA ASP A 407 -2.59 13.77 -19.18
C ASP A 407 -2.37 12.35 -18.65
N GLU A 408 -3.22 11.85 -17.75
CA GLU A 408 -3.08 10.50 -17.20
C GLU A 408 -3.82 9.43 -18.00
N ARG A 409 -3.22 8.24 -18.04
CA ARG A 409 -3.78 7.05 -18.72
C ARG A 409 -4.35 6.03 -17.77
N HIS A 410 -4.58 6.44 -16.53
CA HIS A 410 -5.16 5.63 -15.47
C HIS A 410 -6.10 6.49 -14.65
N ILE A 411 -6.98 5.84 -13.89
CA ILE A 411 -7.75 6.47 -12.83
C ILE A 411 -7.10 6.14 -11.49
N GLU A 412 -7.20 7.06 -10.56
CA GLU A 412 -6.86 6.82 -9.16
C GLU A 412 -8.15 6.59 -8.38
N ILE A 413 -8.15 5.57 -7.52
CA ILE A 413 -9.26 5.26 -6.64
C ILE A 413 -8.75 5.32 -5.21
N GLU A 414 -9.15 6.38 -4.50
CA GLU A 414 -8.81 6.62 -3.11
C GLU A 414 -10.02 6.27 -2.24
N TRP A 415 -9.83 5.49 -1.17
CA TRP A 415 -10.90 5.08 -0.27
C TRP A 415 -10.62 5.52 1.15
N THR A 416 -11.68 5.88 1.86
CA THR A 416 -11.67 6.21 3.30
C THR A 416 -12.65 5.31 4.01
N VAL A 417 -12.13 4.42 4.86
CA VAL A 417 -12.91 3.41 5.59
C VAL A 417 -12.61 3.53 7.08
N GLY A 418 -13.64 3.78 7.88
CA GLY A 418 -13.57 3.80 9.33
C GLY A 418 -14.42 4.91 9.97
N PRO A 419 -14.74 4.78 11.27
CA PRO A 419 -14.54 3.59 12.09
C PRO A 419 -15.49 2.47 11.66
N ILE A 420 -14.96 1.25 11.47
CA ILE A 420 -15.77 0.09 11.05
C ILE A 420 -16.75 -0.24 12.19
N PRO A 421 -18.06 -0.23 11.95
CA PRO A 421 -19.04 -0.46 13.01
C PRO A 421 -19.00 -1.93 13.44
N VAL A 422 -18.80 -2.17 14.74
CA VAL A 422 -18.76 -3.53 15.34
C VAL A 422 -19.66 -3.65 16.57
N ARG A 423 -20.47 -2.62 16.86
CA ARG A 423 -21.40 -2.62 18.01
C ARG A 423 -22.50 -3.68 17.89
N ASP A 424 -22.76 -4.14 16.67
CA ASP A 424 -23.65 -5.25 16.35
C ASP A 424 -23.03 -6.64 16.68
N GLY A 425 -21.79 -6.68 17.17
CA GLY A 425 -21.08 -7.92 17.48
C GLY A 425 -20.56 -8.66 16.25
N ILE A 426 -20.56 -8.03 15.06
CA ILE A 426 -20.12 -8.62 13.79
C ILE A 426 -18.83 -7.93 13.34
N GLY A 427 -17.73 -8.69 13.33
CA GLY A 427 -16.48 -8.26 12.68
C GLY A 427 -16.66 -8.14 11.17
N LYS A 428 -16.06 -7.11 10.56
CA LYS A 428 -16.23 -6.80 9.12
C LYS A 428 -14.87 -6.64 8.45
N GLU A 429 -14.65 -7.41 7.39
CA GLU A 429 -13.44 -7.38 6.59
C GLU A 429 -13.75 -6.75 5.23
N VAL A 430 -13.43 -5.47 5.09
CA VAL A 430 -13.85 -4.62 3.97
C VAL A 430 -13.02 -4.91 2.72
N ILE A 431 -13.69 -4.97 1.58
CA ILE A 431 -13.09 -5.21 0.26
C ILE A 431 -13.54 -4.13 -0.74
N SER A 432 -12.68 -3.85 -1.72
CA SER A 432 -13.06 -3.15 -2.96
C SER A 432 -13.13 -4.18 -4.08
N ARG A 433 -14.34 -4.50 -4.54
CA ARG A 433 -14.56 -5.51 -5.58
C ARG A 433 -14.70 -4.87 -6.94
N PHE A 434 -13.93 -5.35 -7.91
CA PHE A 434 -14.07 -5.01 -9.32
C PHE A 434 -14.68 -6.20 -10.07
N THR A 435 -15.81 -5.98 -10.73
CA THR A 435 -16.53 -6.98 -11.53
C THR A 435 -16.49 -6.56 -13.00
N SER A 436 -16.17 -7.47 -13.90
CA SER A 436 -16.15 -7.21 -15.34
C SER A 436 -16.72 -8.40 -16.11
N ASN A 437 -17.01 -8.21 -17.39
CA ASN A 437 -17.43 -9.29 -18.30
C ASN A 437 -16.23 -10.06 -18.91
N LEU A 438 -15.02 -9.88 -18.39
CA LEU A 438 -13.82 -10.57 -18.88
C LEU A 438 -13.80 -12.02 -18.39
N SER A 439 -13.70 -12.97 -19.32
CA SER A 439 -13.55 -14.40 -18.99
C SER A 439 -12.09 -14.76 -18.76
N SER A 440 -11.66 -14.71 -17.50
CA SER A 440 -10.28 -15.00 -17.06
C SER A 440 -9.92 -16.48 -17.03
N GLN A 441 -10.90 -17.38 -17.22
CA GLN A 441 -10.73 -18.84 -17.05
C GLN A 441 -10.19 -19.21 -15.66
N SER A 442 -10.61 -18.49 -14.62
CA SER A 442 -10.15 -18.64 -13.22
C SER A 442 -8.70 -18.22 -12.97
N ASP A 443 -8.01 -17.67 -13.99
CA ASP A 443 -6.62 -17.25 -13.88
C ASP A 443 -6.50 -15.76 -13.52
N PHE A 444 -5.61 -15.47 -12.59
CA PHE A 444 -5.23 -14.11 -12.23
C PHE A 444 -3.75 -14.04 -11.88
N TYR A 445 -3.20 -12.85 -11.72
CA TYR A 445 -1.77 -12.64 -11.58
C TYR A 445 -1.50 -11.70 -10.42
N THR A 446 -0.63 -12.12 -9.50
CA THR A 446 -0.20 -11.29 -8.36
C THR A 446 1.32 -11.17 -8.35
N ASP A 447 1.82 -10.06 -7.82
CA ASP A 447 3.25 -9.89 -7.62
C ASP A 447 3.78 -10.68 -6.42
N ALA A 448 5.05 -11.08 -6.50
CA ALA A 448 5.83 -11.58 -5.37
C ALA A 448 6.79 -10.48 -4.89
N ASN A 449 6.49 -9.88 -3.73
CA ASN A 449 7.30 -8.83 -3.08
C ASN A 449 7.60 -7.61 -3.98
N GLY A 450 6.67 -7.23 -4.86
CA GLY A 450 6.84 -6.12 -5.80
C GLY A 450 7.72 -6.43 -7.01
N ARG A 451 8.13 -7.69 -7.21
CA ARG A 451 9.09 -8.10 -8.25
C ARG A 451 8.43 -8.93 -9.34
N GLN A 452 8.54 -10.26 -9.24
CA GLN A 452 8.04 -11.20 -10.23
C GLN A 452 6.51 -11.25 -10.20
N ILE A 453 5.91 -11.60 -11.33
CA ILE A 453 4.46 -11.83 -11.42
C ILE A 453 4.23 -13.33 -11.48
N LEU A 454 3.40 -13.85 -10.56
CA LEU A 454 3.02 -15.25 -10.49
C LEU A 454 1.59 -15.43 -10.98
N LYS A 455 1.40 -16.44 -11.83
CA LYS A 455 0.08 -16.91 -12.23
C LYS A 455 -0.58 -17.64 -11.06
N ARG A 456 -1.82 -17.29 -10.76
CA ARG A 456 -2.69 -17.92 -9.78
C ARG A 456 -3.90 -18.48 -10.51
N THR A 457 -4.37 -19.63 -10.06
CA THR A 457 -5.60 -20.25 -10.57
C THR A 457 -6.48 -20.56 -9.38
N ARG A 458 -7.74 -20.09 -9.42
CA ARG A 458 -8.72 -20.31 -8.36
C ARG A 458 -8.86 -21.82 -8.08
N ASP A 459 -8.90 -22.19 -6.80
CA ASP A 459 -9.09 -23.57 -6.31
C ASP A 459 -8.05 -24.58 -6.82
N TYR A 460 -6.84 -24.12 -7.14
CA TYR A 460 -5.79 -24.97 -7.70
C TYR A 460 -4.44 -24.81 -6.98
N ARG A 461 -3.69 -25.91 -6.88
CA ARG A 461 -2.30 -25.94 -6.40
C ARG A 461 -1.45 -26.80 -7.35
N PRO A 462 -0.28 -26.31 -7.79
CA PRO A 462 0.53 -27.02 -8.79
C PRO A 462 1.22 -28.27 -8.26
N THR A 463 1.41 -28.39 -6.94
CA THR A 463 2.26 -29.41 -6.33
C THR A 463 1.51 -30.47 -5.52
N TRP A 464 0.21 -30.28 -5.29
CA TRP A 464 -0.62 -31.21 -4.53
C TRP A 464 -2.10 -31.02 -4.87
N THR A 465 -2.92 -32.05 -4.66
CA THR A 465 -4.37 -31.98 -4.87
C THR A 465 -5.04 -31.23 -3.74
N LEU A 466 -5.59 -30.04 -4.03
CA LEU A 466 -6.27 -29.21 -3.06
C LEU A 466 -7.57 -29.88 -2.57
N ASN A 467 -7.68 -30.10 -1.26
CA ASN A 467 -8.96 -30.32 -0.61
C ASN A 467 -9.55 -28.96 -0.24
N GLN A 468 -10.55 -28.50 -0.98
CA GLN A 468 -11.10 -27.15 -0.81
C GLN A 468 -12.03 -27.10 0.41
N THR A 469 -11.67 -26.25 1.37
CA THR A 469 -12.39 -26.03 2.64
C THR A 469 -12.79 -24.58 2.85
N GLU A 470 -12.19 -23.63 2.12
CA GLU A 470 -12.38 -22.19 2.23
C GLU A 470 -12.24 -21.54 0.83
N GLU A 471 -13.31 -21.56 0.04
CA GLU A 471 -13.35 -21.08 -1.36
C GLU A 471 -12.98 -19.59 -1.51
N VAL A 472 -13.17 -18.80 -0.46
CA VAL A 472 -12.75 -17.39 -0.44
C VAL A 472 -11.32 -17.29 0.08
N ALA A 473 -11.09 -17.65 1.35
CA ALA A 473 -9.81 -17.39 2.02
C ALA A 473 -8.63 -18.14 1.40
N GLY A 474 -8.86 -19.34 0.86
CA GLY A 474 -7.86 -20.15 0.17
C GLY A 474 -7.42 -19.61 -1.20
N ASN A 475 -8.09 -18.56 -1.70
CA ASN A 475 -7.77 -17.91 -2.98
C ASN A 475 -7.24 -16.48 -2.81
N TYR A 476 -7.05 -15.98 -1.59
CA TYR A 476 -6.37 -14.71 -1.34
C TYR A 476 -4.84 -14.88 -1.42
N TYR A 477 -4.18 -13.90 -2.04
CA TYR A 477 -2.72 -13.85 -2.18
C TYR A 477 -2.20 -12.47 -1.79
N PRO A 478 -0.95 -12.37 -1.32
CA PRO A 478 -0.35 -11.07 -1.04
C PRO A 478 -0.18 -10.28 -2.34
N VAL A 479 -0.42 -8.97 -2.26
CA VAL A 479 -0.19 -8.03 -3.36
C VAL A 479 0.55 -6.83 -2.78
N ASN A 480 1.84 -6.71 -3.10
CA ASN A 480 2.68 -5.60 -2.63
C ASN A 480 2.75 -4.46 -3.65
N SER A 481 2.38 -4.73 -4.91
CA SER A 481 2.41 -3.74 -5.99
C SER A 481 1.27 -3.87 -6.99
N ARG A 482 0.89 -5.08 -7.41
CA ARG A 482 -0.10 -5.26 -8.47
C ARG A 482 -0.78 -6.63 -8.49
N ILE A 483 -2.08 -6.60 -8.76
CA ILE A 483 -2.89 -7.72 -9.21
C ILE A 483 -3.55 -7.37 -10.55
N PHE A 484 -3.68 -8.35 -11.45
CA PHE A 484 -4.43 -8.18 -12.69
C PHE A 484 -5.00 -9.50 -13.23
N ILE A 485 -6.02 -9.38 -14.08
CA ILE A 485 -6.50 -10.44 -14.97
C ILE A 485 -6.08 -10.15 -16.40
N ARG A 486 -5.86 -11.21 -17.20
CA ARG A 486 -5.53 -11.10 -18.62
C ARG A 486 -6.39 -12.08 -19.40
N VAL A 487 -7.10 -11.56 -20.40
CA VAL A 487 -7.83 -12.39 -21.37
C VAL A 487 -7.22 -12.25 -22.75
N SER A 488 -7.24 -13.33 -23.53
CA SER A 488 -6.88 -13.30 -24.94
C SER A 488 -8.13 -12.92 -25.74
N SER A 489 -8.17 -11.73 -26.35
CA SER A 489 -9.24 -11.39 -27.28
C SER A 489 -8.86 -11.75 -28.72
N VAL A 490 -9.86 -12.06 -29.56
CA VAL A 490 -9.73 -12.39 -31.00
C VAL A 490 -9.05 -11.26 -31.81
N LYS A 491 -8.88 -10.06 -31.23
CA LYS A 491 -8.18 -8.91 -31.84
C LYS A 491 -6.82 -8.59 -31.21
N GLY A 492 -6.17 -9.52 -30.52
CA GLY A 492 -4.79 -9.38 -30.05
C GLY A 492 -4.58 -8.42 -28.87
N TRP A 493 -5.63 -8.06 -28.13
CA TRP A 493 -5.52 -7.16 -26.98
C TRP A 493 -5.43 -7.92 -25.66
N LYS A 494 -4.50 -7.48 -24.81
CA LYS A 494 -4.47 -7.80 -23.37
C LYS A 494 -5.18 -6.67 -22.63
N ALA A 495 -6.38 -6.92 -22.11
CA ALA A 495 -6.92 -6.07 -21.06
C ALA A 495 -6.12 -6.36 -19.77
N THR A 496 -5.68 -5.32 -19.07
CA THR A 496 -4.96 -5.46 -17.79
C THR A 496 -5.45 -4.37 -16.85
N THR A 497 -6.35 -4.74 -15.94
CA THR A 497 -6.70 -3.88 -14.81
C THR A 497 -5.67 -4.13 -13.73
N THR A 498 -4.88 -3.11 -13.40
CA THR A 498 -3.83 -3.21 -12.36
C THR A 498 -4.34 -2.55 -11.09
N LEU A 499 -4.47 -3.31 -10.00
CA LEU A 499 -4.79 -2.77 -8.67
C LEU A 499 -3.60 -2.97 -7.72
N SER A 500 -3.26 -1.98 -6.91
CA SER A 500 -2.12 -2.03 -5.98
C SER A 500 -2.54 -2.23 -4.52
N THR A 501 -3.27 -3.31 -4.22
CA THR A 501 -3.65 -3.75 -2.86
C THR A 501 -3.84 -5.26 -2.82
N VAL A 502 -3.82 -5.88 -1.63
CA VAL A 502 -4.15 -7.31 -1.43
C VAL A 502 -5.42 -7.67 -2.20
N GLY A 503 -5.42 -8.83 -2.86
CA GLY A 503 -6.53 -9.19 -3.73
C GLY A 503 -6.59 -10.66 -4.08
N SER A 504 -7.76 -11.03 -4.61
CA SER A 504 -8.07 -12.32 -5.21
C SER A 504 -8.91 -12.07 -6.46
N SER A 505 -9.09 -13.10 -7.31
CA SER A 505 -10.11 -13.14 -8.35
C SER A 505 -11.02 -14.33 -8.09
N LEU A 506 -12.21 -14.06 -7.55
CA LEU A 506 -13.16 -15.09 -7.13
C LEU A 506 -14.27 -15.34 -8.18
N GLY A 507 -14.43 -14.45 -9.17
CA GLY A 507 -15.39 -14.55 -10.28
C GLY A 507 -14.71 -14.94 -11.58
#